data_AF-A0A447X2D3-F1
#
_entry.id   AF-A0A447X2D3-F1
#
_cell.length_a   1.000
_cell.length_b   1.000
_cell.length_c   1.000
_cell.angle_alpha   90.00
_cell.angle_beta   90.00
_cell.angle_gamma   90.00
#
_symmetry.space_group_name_H-M   'P 1'
#
loop_
_entity.id
_entity.type
_entity.pdbx_description
1 polymer ?
#
loop_
_entity_poly.entity_id
_entity_poly.type
_entity_poly.pdbx_seq_one_letter_code
_entity_poly.pdbx_strand_id
1 'polypeptide(L)'
;MLSKFKRNKHQQHLANYPRFLNQLMMSISFTLRRLPGDAAGKIASAKQRICIVALYLEQDDGGKGILNALYEAKRQRPELDVRVLVDWHRAQRGRIGAAASNTNADWYCRMAQENPGVDVPVYGVPINTREALGVLHFKGFIIDDSVLYSGASLNDVYLHQHDKYRYDRYHLIRNRKMSDIMFEWVTQNIMNGRGVNRLDDVNRPKARKSRTIFVCSARSCVMPLIISRAMPTTISFP
;
A
#
# COMPACT_ATOMS: atom_id res chain seq x y z
N MET A 1 -24.15 -9.94 43.21
CA MET A 1 -23.28 -10.35 42.08
C MET A 1 -24.02 -10.07 40.78
N LEU A 2 -23.62 -9.04 40.03
CA LEU A 2 -24.21 -8.76 38.71
C LEU A 2 -23.84 -9.89 37.75
N SER A 3 -24.85 -10.49 37.13
CA SER A 3 -24.71 -11.66 36.26
C SER A 3 -23.75 -11.35 35.11
N LYS A 4 -22.84 -12.28 34.80
CA LYS A 4 -22.04 -12.23 33.58
C LYS A 4 -23.01 -12.25 32.41
N PHE A 5 -23.31 -11.08 31.84
CA PHE A 5 -24.05 -10.98 30.58
C PHE A 5 -23.41 -11.94 29.58
N LYS A 6 -24.19 -12.94 29.16
CA LYS A 6 -23.76 -13.96 28.21
C LYS A 6 -23.51 -13.23 26.89
N ARG A 7 -22.25 -12.87 26.63
CA ARG A 7 -21.85 -12.13 25.42
C ARG A 7 -22.38 -12.84 24.19
N ASN A 8 -23.00 -12.10 23.27
CA ASN A 8 -23.46 -12.63 21.99
C ASN A 8 -22.26 -13.18 21.19
N LYS A 9 -22.49 -14.17 20.30
CA LYS A 9 -21.42 -14.83 19.52
C LYS A 9 -20.45 -13.84 18.85
N HIS A 10 -20.96 -12.76 18.26
CA HIS A 10 -20.14 -11.72 17.63
C HIS A 10 -19.19 -11.01 18.63
N GLN A 11 -19.64 -10.78 19.87
CA GLN A 11 -18.80 -10.16 20.91
C GLN A 11 -17.70 -11.11 21.39
N GLN A 12 -17.96 -12.42 21.38
CA GLN A 12 -16.94 -13.43 21.67
C GLN A 12 -15.87 -13.46 20.57
N HIS A 13 -16.28 -13.41 19.29
CA HIS A 13 -15.35 -13.28 18.17
C HIS A 13 -14.50 -12.00 18.25
N LEU A 14 -15.12 -10.85 18.54
CA LEU A 14 -14.40 -9.58 18.72
C LEU A 14 -13.40 -9.59 19.88
N ALA A 15 -13.70 -10.34 20.95
CA ALA A 15 -12.80 -10.51 22.09
C ALA A 15 -11.56 -11.35 21.75
N ASN A 16 -11.68 -12.28 20.79
CA ASN A 16 -10.62 -13.21 20.41
C ASN A 16 -9.66 -12.68 19.35
N TYR A 17 -9.92 -11.51 18.74
CA TYR A 17 -8.95 -10.93 17.81
C TYR A 17 -7.66 -10.54 18.55
N PRO A 18 -6.48 -10.93 18.03
CA PRO A 18 -5.22 -10.43 18.56
C PRO A 18 -5.17 -8.92 18.41
N ARG A 19 -4.72 -8.22 19.46
CA ARG A 19 -4.62 -6.76 19.52
C ARG A 19 -3.19 -6.35 19.78
N PHE A 20 -2.80 -5.20 19.27
CA PHE A 20 -1.58 -4.54 19.73
C PHE A 20 -1.79 -4.08 21.18
N LEU A 21 -0.90 -4.49 22.09
CA LEU A 21 -1.01 -4.21 23.52
C LEU A 21 -0.55 -2.80 23.94
N ASN A 22 -0.05 -1.98 23.00
CA ASN A 22 0.47 -0.65 23.32
C ASN A 22 -0.46 0.47 22.87
N GLN A 23 -0.59 1.49 23.73
CA GLN A 23 -1.23 2.77 23.43
C GLN A 23 -0.63 3.34 22.14
N LEU A 24 -1.45 3.33 21.10
CA LEU A 24 -1.13 3.90 19.81
C LEU A 24 -0.95 5.42 19.97
N MET A 25 0.20 5.98 19.59
CA MET A 25 0.22 7.36 19.11
C MET A 25 -0.40 7.37 17.71
N MET A 26 -1.72 7.17 17.67
CA MET A 26 -2.50 7.35 16.46
C MET A 26 -2.84 8.83 16.35
N SER A 27 -2.08 9.56 15.54
CA SER A 27 -2.49 10.89 15.12
C SER A 27 -3.54 10.73 14.03
N ILE A 28 -4.82 10.78 14.41
CA ILE A 28 -5.89 10.89 13.41
C ILE A 28 -5.94 12.34 12.95
N SER A 29 -5.53 12.58 11.71
CA SER A 29 -5.69 13.89 11.07
C SER A 29 -6.93 13.82 10.19
N PHE A 30 -7.99 14.52 10.58
CA PHE A 30 -9.23 14.60 9.77
C PHE A 30 -9.14 15.67 8.67
N THR A 31 -7.96 16.26 8.44
CA THR A 31 -7.85 17.42 7.55
C THR A 31 -7.37 17.02 6.15
N LEU A 32 -8.30 16.93 5.19
CA LEU A 32 -8.05 16.64 3.77
C LEU A 32 -6.96 17.52 3.14
N ARG A 33 -6.87 18.78 3.54
CA ARG A 33 -5.88 19.74 3.00
C ARG A 33 -4.44 19.36 3.31
N ARG A 34 -4.21 18.49 4.29
CA ARG A 34 -2.85 18.11 4.70
C ARG A 34 -2.36 16.83 4.04
N LEU A 35 -3.22 16.01 3.43
CA LEU A 35 -2.78 14.73 2.86
C LEU A 35 -1.61 14.84 1.89
N PRO A 36 -1.64 15.74 0.87
CA PRO A 36 -0.53 15.83 -0.08
C PRO A 36 0.78 16.21 0.61
N GLY A 37 0.72 17.16 1.55
CA GLY A 37 1.88 17.60 2.34
C GLY A 37 2.37 16.53 3.32
N ASP A 38 1.47 15.80 3.98
CA ASP A 38 1.79 14.72 4.92
C ASP A 38 2.43 13.53 4.18
N ALA A 39 1.90 13.16 3.01
CA ALA A 39 2.44 12.09 2.17
C ALA A 39 3.81 12.49 1.60
N ALA A 40 3.93 13.66 0.95
CA ALA A 40 5.18 14.13 0.38
C ALA A 40 6.26 14.35 1.45
N GLY A 41 5.90 14.95 2.59
CA GLY A 41 6.82 15.15 3.71
C GLY A 41 7.31 13.82 4.30
N LYS A 42 6.42 12.83 4.43
CA LYS A 42 6.81 11.49 4.88
C LYS A 42 7.74 10.79 3.88
N ILE A 43 7.42 10.84 2.58
CA ILE A 43 8.26 10.30 1.50
C ILE A 43 9.67 10.92 1.54
N ALA A 44 9.76 12.25 1.61
CA ALA A 44 11.04 12.95 1.64
C ALA A 44 11.89 12.61 2.89
N SER A 45 11.24 12.38 4.04
CA SER A 45 11.92 12.04 5.29
C SER A 45 12.27 10.55 5.44
N ALA A 46 11.77 9.69 4.55
CA ALA A 46 11.90 8.24 4.66
C ALA A 46 13.38 7.81 4.59
N LYS A 47 13.76 6.83 5.41
CA LYS A 47 15.16 6.38 5.55
C LYS A 47 15.38 4.92 5.17
N GLN A 48 14.38 4.05 5.31
CA GLN A 48 14.55 2.61 5.14
C GLN A 48 13.66 2.07 4.04
N ARG A 49 12.36 2.41 4.07
CA ARG A 49 11.39 1.85 3.13
C ARG A 49 10.20 2.76 2.86
N ILE A 50 9.70 2.68 1.63
CA ILE A 50 8.44 3.22 1.17
C ILE A 50 7.70 2.12 0.40
N CYS A 51 6.55 1.69 0.91
CA CYS A 51 5.63 0.81 0.19
C CYS A 51 4.27 1.50 0.05
N ILE A 52 3.93 1.90 -1.17
CA ILE A 52 2.65 2.53 -1.49
C ILE A 52 1.75 1.50 -2.14
N VAL A 53 0.59 1.23 -1.54
CA VAL A 53 -0.46 0.41 -2.17
C VAL A 53 -1.70 1.26 -2.40
N ALA A 54 -2.04 1.45 -3.68
CA ALA A 54 -3.20 2.24 -4.11
C ALA A 54 -3.94 1.52 -5.25
N LEU A 55 -5.18 1.90 -5.56
CA LEU A 55 -5.88 1.29 -6.70
C LEU A 55 -5.25 1.74 -8.03
N TYR A 56 -4.89 3.03 -8.13
CA TYR A 56 -4.17 3.60 -9.26
C TYR A 56 -3.35 4.81 -8.80
N LEU A 57 -2.29 5.10 -9.56
CA LEU A 57 -1.48 6.31 -9.51
C LEU A 57 -1.62 6.99 -10.87
N GLU A 58 -2.26 8.16 -10.88
CA GLU A 58 -2.68 8.78 -12.13
C GLU A 58 -1.61 9.73 -12.70
N GLN A 59 -1.48 9.77 -14.02
CA GLN A 59 -0.74 10.82 -14.72
C GLN A 59 -1.51 12.17 -14.69
N ASP A 60 -1.62 12.75 -13.51
CA ASP A 60 -2.09 14.12 -13.28
C ASP A 60 -1.16 14.83 -12.29
N ASP A 61 -1.44 16.08 -11.89
CA ASP A 61 -0.48 16.87 -11.13
C ASP A 61 -0.29 16.32 -9.71
N GLY A 62 -1.36 15.80 -9.10
CA GLY A 62 -1.30 15.09 -7.83
C GLY A 62 -0.46 13.82 -7.91
N GLY A 63 -0.70 12.97 -8.91
CA GLY A 63 0.07 11.74 -9.07
C GLY A 63 1.53 11.98 -9.45
N LYS A 64 1.82 12.95 -10.33
CA LYS A 64 3.18 13.40 -10.64
C LYS A 64 3.90 13.89 -9.39
N GLY A 65 3.24 14.68 -8.53
CA GLY A 65 3.82 15.18 -7.28
C GLY A 65 4.30 14.03 -6.38
N ILE A 66 3.49 12.97 -6.24
CA ILE A 66 3.87 11.80 -5.45
C ILE A 66 4.99 11.00 -6.12
N LEU A 67 4.90 10.71 -7.42
CA LEU A 67 5.91 9.92 -8.11
C LEU A 67 7.27 10.64 -8.14
N ASN A 68 7.27 11.95 -8.39
CA ASN A 68 8.48 12.77 -8.32
C ASN A 68 9.09 12.75 -6.92
N ALA A 69 8.29 12.87 -5.86
CA ALA A 69 8.79 12.78 -4.49
C ALA A 69 9.48 11.43 -4.20
N LEU A 70 8.99 10.32 -4.79
CA LEU A 70 9.64 9.01 -4.67
C LEU A 70 10.99 8.98 -5.38
N TYR A 71 11.07 9.50 -6.61
CA TYR A 71 12.33 9.59 -7.35
C TYR A 71 13.35 10.48 -6.60
N GLU A 72 12.92 11.62 -6.06
CA GLU A 72 13.79 12.50 -5.27
C GLU A 72 14.26 11.81 -3.98
N ALA A 73 13.37 11.12 -3.25
CA ALA A 73 13.76 10.39 -2.05
C ALA A 73 14.78 9.27 -2.37
N LYS A 74 14.58 8.53 -3.46
CA LYS A 74 15.49 7.47 -3.91
C LYS A 74 16.83 8.02 -4.44
N ARG A 75 16.83 9.20 -5.07
CA ARG A 75 18.08 9.92 -5.43
C ARG A 75 18.89 10.29 -4.20
N GLN A 76 18.23 10.83 -3.17
CA GLN A 76 18.89 11.24 -1.93
C GLN A 76 19.37 10.05 -1.11
N ARG A 77 18.68 8.90 -1.22
CA ARG A 77 18.98 7.66 -0.50
C ARG A 77 18.90 6.46 -1.44
N PRO A 78 19.96 6.16 -2.20
CA PRO A 78 19.96 5.04 -3.15
C PRO A 78 19.62 3.68 -2.51
N GLU A 79 19.87 3.51 -1.21
CA GLU A 79 19.55 2.32 -0.41
C GLU A 79 18.07 2.18 -0.03
N LEU A 80 17.25 3.23 -0.19
CA LEU A 80 15.85 3.26 0.21
C LEU A 80 15.02 2.20 -0.54
N ASP A 81 14.37 1.27 0.15
CA ASP A 81 13.50 0.26 -0.50
C ASP A 81 12.17 0.92 -0.92
N VAL A 82 11.99 1.17 -2.22
CA VAL A 82 10.77 1.81 -2.75
C VAL A 82 9.96 0.81 -3.56
N ARG A 83 8.67 0.66 -3.22
CA ARG A 83 7.73 -0.22 -3.90
C ARG A 83 6.40 0.50 -4.09
N VAL A 84 5.96 0.64 -5.34
CA VAL A 84 4.63 1.17 -5.65
C VAL A 84 3.79 0.03 -6.22
N LEU A 85 2.65 -0.27 -5.61
CA LEU A 85 1.75 -1.33 -6.03
C LEU A 85 0.41 -0.70 -6.45
N VAL A 86 0.02 -0.96 -7.69
CA VAL A 86 -1.24 -0.50 -8.29
C VAL A 86 -2.00 -1.65 -8.93
N ASP A 87 -3.28 -1.46 -9.23
CA ASP A 87 -4.06 -2.49 -9.92
C ASP A 87 -3.56 -2.68 -11.36
N TRP A 88 -3.33 -3.95 -11.73
CA TRP A 88 -2.82 -4.36 -13.04
C TRP A 88 -3.67 -3.88 -14.21
N HIS A 89 -5.00 -4.01 -14.11
CA HIS A 89 -5.91 -3.67 -15.18
C HIS A 89 -6.12 -2.16 -15.26
N ARG A 90 -6.28 -1.49 -14.10
CA ARG A 90 -6.47 -0.04 -14.03
C ARG A 90 -5.29 0.74 -14.58
N ALA A 91 -4.07 0.31 -14.31
CA ALA A 91 -2.89 1.01 -14.80
C ALA A 91 -2.69 0.90 -16.32
N GLN A 92 -3.27 -0.12 -16.96
CA GLN A 92 -3.03 -0.44 -18.38
C GLN A 92 -4.19 -0.06 -19.31
N ARG A 93 -5.10 0.80 -18.87
CA ARG A 93 -6.14 1.38 -19.71
C ARG A 93 -6.27 2.87 -19.47
N GLY A 94 -6.75 3.59 -20.47
CA GLY A 94 -7.13 4.98 -20.31
C GLY A 94 -8.34 5.13 -19.39
N ARG A 95 -8.58 6.38 -18.94
CA ARG A 95 -9.87 6.76 -18.36
C ARG A 95 -10.98 6.48 -19.38
N ILE A 96 -12.18 6.18 -18.89
CA ILE A 96 -13.34 5.96 -19.78
C ILE A 96 -13.55 7.24 -20.60
N GLY A 97 -13.52 7.13 -21.93
CA GLY A 97 -13.63 8.27 -22.85
C GLY A 97 -12.31 8.94 -23.24
N ALA A 98 -11.17 8.54 -22.68
CA ALA A 98 -9.85 8.98 -23.12
C ALA A 98 -9.29 8.07 -24.23
N ALA A 99 -8.38 8.59 -25.05
CA ALA A 99 -7.68 7.79 -26.05
C ALA A 99 -6.95 6.60 -25.39
N ALA A 100 -6.91 5.46 -26.09
CA ALA A 100 -6.26 4.25 -25.59
C ALA A 100 -4.73 4.34 -25.54
N SER A 101 -4.15 5.33 -26.24
CA SER A 101 -2.75 5.71 -26.12
C SER A 101 -2.54 6.53 -24.85
N ASN A 102 -1.43 6.28 -24.15
CA ASN A 102 -1.02 6.99 -22.93
C ASN A 102 -1.75 6.56 -21.63
N THR A 103 -1.63 5.28 -21.29
CA THR A 103 -2.08 4.73 -20.00
C THR A 103 -1.14 5.14 -18.86
N ASN A 104 -1.57 4.99 -17.60
CA ASN A 104 -0.69 5.23 -16.46
C ASN A 104 0.58 4.37 -16.50
N ALA A 105 0.48 3.12 -16.99
CA ALA A 105 1.65 2.28 -17.20
C ALA A 105 2.59 2.78 -18.30
N ASP A 106 2.07 3.41 -19.36
CA ASP A 106 2.94 4.07 -20.36
C ASP A 106 3.64 5.28 -19.76
N TRP A 107 2.97 6.01 -18.86
CA TRP A 107 3.57 7.10 -18.10
C TRP A 107 4.66 6.60 -17.13
N TYR A 108 4.44 5.50 -16.40
CA TYR A 108 5.48 4.94 -15.52
C TYR A 108 6.75 4.57 -16.29
N CYS A 109 6.62 4.01 -17.50
CA CYS A 109 7.77 3.74 -18.37
C CYS A 109 8.53 5.01 -18.76
N ARG A 110 7.82 6.08 -19.13
CA ARG A 110 8.45 7.37 -19.46
C ARG A 110 9.19 7.93 -18.25
N MET A 111 8.58 7.89 -17.06
CA MET A 111 9.22 8.32 -15.83
C MET A 111 10.50 7.53 -15.52
N ALA A 112 10.50 6.20 -15.74
CA ALA A 112 11.71 5.39 -15.56
C ALA A 112 12.81 5.73 -16.58
N GLN A 113 12.44 6.00 -17.84
CA GLN A 113 13.36 6.41 -18.90
C GLN A 113 13.96 7.81 -18.64
N GLU A 114 13.17 8.73 -18.11
CA GLU A 114 13.59 10.09 -17.76
C GLU A 114 14.49 10.14 -16.51
N ASN A 115 14.54 9.05 -15.73
CA ASN A 115 15.30 8.97 -14.48
C ASN A 115 16.27 7.75 -14.48
N PRO A 116 17.23 7.69 -15.41
CA PRO A 116 18.14 6.55 -15.52
C PRO A 116 18.98 6.40 -14.24
N GLY A 117 19.15 5.16 -13.78
CA GLY A 117 19.91 4.84 -12.57
C GLY A 117 19.16 5.03 -11.24
N VAL A 118 17.91 5.51 -11.27
CA VAL A 118 17.08 5.66 -10.06
C VAL A 118 15.92 4.66 -10.11
N ASP A 119 16.01 3.59 -9.32
CA ASP A 119 15.03 2.49 -9.35
C ASP A 119 13.81 2.78 -8.45
N VAL A 120 12.71 3.21 -9.05
CA VAL A 120 11.39 3.38 -8.41
C VAL A 120 10.37 2.46 -9.10
N PRO A 121 10.36 1.16 -8.77
CA PRO A 121 9.54 0.19 -9.47
C PRO A 121 8.05 0.39 -9.17
N VAL A 122 7.24 0.32 -10.23
CA VAL A 122 5.78 0.33 -10.12
C VAL A 122 5.26 -1.05 -10.52
N TYR A 123 4.74 -1.80 -9.57
CA TYR A 123 4.21 -3.14 -9.76
C TYR A 123 2.71 -3.10 -10.02
N GLY A 124 2.29 -3.82 -11.05
CA GLY A 124 0.89 -4.09 -11.32
C GLY A 124 0.47 -5.40 -10.68
N VAL A 125 -0.52 -5.33 -9.79
CA VAL A 125 -1.05 -6.47 -9.04
C VAL A 125 -2.34 -6.95 -9.70
N PRO A 126 -2.36 -8.13 -10.32
CA PRO A 126 -3.58 -8.65 -10.90
C PRO A 126 -4.36 -9.45 -9.86
N ILE A 127 -5.45 -8.89 -9.35
CA ILE A 127 -6.33 -9.56 -8.38
C ILE A 127 -7.17 -10.65 -9.05
N ASN A 128 -7.59 -10.41 -10.30
CA ASN A 128 -8.34 -11.39 -11.08
C ASN A 128 -7.96 -11.30 -12.56
N THR A 129 -8.38 -12.30 -13.35
CA THR A 129 -8.15 -12.35 -14.80
C THR A 129 -8.81 -11.20 -15.56
N ARG A 130 -9.89 -10.64 -15.00
CA ARG A 130 -10.63 -9.49 -15.54
C ARG A 130 -10.91 -8.48 -14.44
N GLU A 131 -10.78 -7.20 -14.75
CA GLU A 131 -11.07 -6.09 -13.83
C GLU A 131 -12.46 -6.22 -13.19
N ALA A 132 -13.48 -6.59 -13.97
CA ALA A 132 -14.85 -6.72 -13.50
C ALA A 132 -15.04 -7.79 -12.41
N LEU A 133 -14.10 -8.72 -12.27
CA LEU A 133 -14.15 -9.82 -11.30
C LEU A 133 -13.29 -9.55 -10.04
N GLY A 134 -12.56 -8.44 -10.00
CA GLY A 134 -11.75 -8.08 -8.84
C GLY A 134 -10.61 -7.12 -9.18
N VAL A 135 -10.38 -6.16 -8.29
CA VAL A 135 -9.31 -5.16 -8.39
C VAL A 135 -8.62 -4.95 -7.05
N LEU A 136 -7.40 -4.40 -7.08
CA LEU A 136 -6.60 -4.13 -5.89
C LEU A 136 -7.26 -3.07 -4.98
N HIS A 137 -7.81 -3.52 -3.86
CA HIS A 137 -8.40 -2.66 -2.83
C HIS A 137 -7.62 -2.64 -1.50
N PHE A 138 -6.48 -3.34 -1.41
CA PHE A 138 -5.59 -3.14 -0.26
C PHE A 138 -5.09 -1.68 -0.24
N LYS A 139 -5.08 -1.06 0.93
CA LYS A 139 -4.72 0.34 1.12
C LYS A 139 -3.65 0.49 2.16
N GLY A 140 -2.77 1.46 1.95
CA GLY A 140 -1.80 1.90 2.95
C GLY A 140 -0.51 2.34 2.31
N PHE A 141 0.01 3.47 2.78
CA PHE A 141 1.36 3.92 2.47
C PHE A 141 2.21 3.64 3.71
N ILE A 142 3.03 2.61 3.62
CA ILE A 142 3.92 2.19 4.69
C ILE A 142 5.25 2.90 4.47
N ILE A 143 5.58 3.81 5.35
CA ILE A 143 6.77 4.65 5.26
C ILE A 143 7.53 4.50 6.57
N ASP A 144 8.65 3.79 6.54
CA ASP A 144 9.43 3.38 7.71
C ASP A 144 8.56 2.74 8.81
N ASP A 145 8.35 3.48 9.92
CA ASP A 145 7.61 3.07 11.13
C ASP A 145 6.14 3.54 11.14
N SER A 146 5.70 4.15 10.04
CA SER A 146 4.44 4.86 9.92
C SER A 146 3.58 4.25 8.82
N VAL A 147 2.26 4.25 9.02
CA VAL A 147 1.27 3.91 8.00
C VAL A 147 0.33 5.08 7.81
N LEU A 148 0.30 5.62 6.60
CA LEU A 148 -0.76 6.53 6.15
C LEU A 148 -1.85 5.69 5.48
N TYR A 149 -2.98 5.52 6.17
CA TYR A 149 -4.08 4.67 5.75
C TYR A 149 -5.25 5.50 5.24
N SER A 150 -5.67 5.26 4.00
CA SER A 150 -6.79 5.95 3.35
C SER A 150 -7.41 5.12 2.23
N GLY A 151 -8.70 5.34 1.94
CA GLY A 151 -9.35 4.79 0.75
C GLY A 151 -8.90 5.43 -0.56
N ALA A 152 -8.27 6.60 -0.48
CA ALA A 152 -7.87 7.42 -1.61
C ALA A 152 -6.92 6.71 -2.58
N SER A 153 -7.15 6.93 -3.87
CA SER A 153 -6.12 6.73 -4.90
C SER A 153 -5.25 7.97 -5.02
N LEU A 154 -4.21 7.92 -5.85
CA LEU A 154 -3.29 9.04 -6.06
C LEU A 154 -3.66 9.76 -7.36
N ASN A 155 -4.44 10.84 -7.23
CA ASN A 155 -4.86 11.71 -8.34
C ASN A 155 -5.22 13.11 -7.83
N ASP A 156 -5.52 14.04 -8.73
CA ASP A 156 -5.81 15.44 -8.39
C ASP A 156 -6.92 15.60 -7.36
N VAL A 157 -8.08 14.94 -7.57
CA VAL A 157 -9.24 15.14 -6.68
C VAL A 157 -9.03 14.52 -5.31
N TYR A 158 -8.34 13.39 -5.18
CA TYR A 158 -8.02 12.83 -3.87
C TYR A 158 -6.92 13.61 -3.15
N LEU A 159 -6.00 14.21 -3.90
CA LEU A 159 -4.90 15.04 -3.39
C LEU A 159 -5.24 16.53 -3.37
N HIS A 160 -6.52 16.90 -3.50
CA HIS A 160 -7.02 18.26 -3.41
C HIS A 160 -6.25 19.27 -4.29
N GLN A 161 -5.95 18.88 -5.53
CA GLN A 161 -5.38 19.77 -6.54
C GLN A 161 -6.49 20.61 -7.20
N HIS A 162 -6.12 21.78 -7.71
CA HIS A 162 -7.00 22.66 -8.50
C HIS A 162 -8.33 23.04 -7.82
N ASP A 163 -8.32 23.22 -6.49
CA ASP A 163 -9.49 23.61 -5.68
C ASP A 163 -10.70 22.66 -5.80
N LYS A 164 -10.45 21.39 -6.15
CA LYS A 164 -11.46 20.33 -6.22
C LYS A 164 -11.01 19.15 -5.38
N TYR A 165 -11.92 18.58 -4.59
CA TYR A 165 -11.61 17.40 -3.79
C TYR A 165 -12.65 16.29 -3.88
N ARG A 166 -12.18 15.06 -3.66
CA ARG A 166 -12.98 13.89 -3.36
C ARG A 166 -12.75 13.51 -1.90
N TYR A 167 -13.83 13.47 -1.14
CA TYR A 167 -13.77 13.22 0.29
C TYR A 167 -13.36 11.77 0.59
N ASP A 168 -12.38 11.60 1.49
CA ASP A 168 -11.93 10.32 2.05
C ASP A 168 -11.42 10.55 3.49
N ARG A 169 -11.10 9.48 4.21
CA ARG A 169 -10.50 9.53 5.55
C ARG A 169 -9.01 9.21 5.48
N TYR A 170 -8.25 9.85 6.36
CA TYR A 170 -6.80 9.73 6.41
C TYR A 170 -6.36 9.48 7.84
N HIS A 171 -5.63 8.39 8.05
CA HIS A 171 -5.10 8.03 9.36
C HIS A 171 -3.59 7.91 9.26
N LEU A 172 -2.85 8.78 9.97
CA LEU A 172 -1.41 8.62 10.13
C LEU A 172 -1.15 7.89 11.44
N ILE A 173 -0.78 6.63 11.32
CA ILE A 173 -0.53 5.74 12.45
C ILE A 173 0.98 5.56 12.57
N ARG A 174 1.58 6.04 13.66
CA ARG A 174 2.99 5.82 13.98
C ARG A 174 3.10 4.59 14.88
N ASN A 175 3.44 3.45 14.29
CA ASN A 175 3.59 2.19 15.01
C ASN A 175 4.47 1.23 14.21
N ARG A 176 5.74 1.11 14.62
CA ARG A 176 6.73 0.26 13.96
C ARG A 176 6.26 -1.19 13.78
N LYS A 177 5.72 -1.81 14.84
CA LYS A 177 5.26 -3.20 14.79
C LYS A 177 4.13 -3.39 13.77
N MET A 178 3.20 -2.44 13.71
CA MET A 178 2.12 -2.48 12.73
C MET A 178 2.64 -2.27 11.30
N SER A 179 3.52 -1.30 11.08
CA SER A 179 4.15 -1.08 9.76
C SER A 179 4.96 -2.28 9.30
N ASP A 180 5.68 -2.95 10.21
CA ASP A 180 6.45 -4.17 9.91
C ASP A 180 5.52 -5.30 9.46
N ILE A 181 4.45 -5.56 10.21
CA ILE A 181 3.47 -6.60 9.88
C ILE A 181 2.80 -6.30 8.53
N MET A 182 2.40 -5.04 8.29
CA MET A 182 1.78 -4.68 7.01
C MET A 182 2.76 -4.82 5.84
N PHE A 183 4.00 -4.38 6.01
CA PHE A 183 5.03 -4.49 4.97
C PHE A 183 5.39 -5.95 4.65
N GLU A 184 5.55 -6.77 5.68
CA GLU A 184 5.81 -8.20 5.55
C GLU A 184 4.63 -8.91 4.88
N TRP A 185 3.40 -8.58 5.28
CA TRP A 185 2.19 -9.16 4.68
C TRP A 185 2.10 -8.82 3.18
N VAL A 186 2.32 -7.56 2.79
CA VAL A 186 2.36 -7.14 1.38
C VAL A 186 3.46 -7.88 0.63
N THR A 187 4.65 -8.02 1.23
CA THR A 187 5.78 -8.71 0.62
C THR A 187 5.47 -10.18 0.37
N GLN A 188 4.98 -10.90 1.39
CA GLN A 188 4.75 -12.34 1.32
C GLN A 188 3.52 -12.71 0.49
N ASN A 189 2.43 -11.94 0.61
CA ASN A 189 1.14 -12.33 0.06
C ASN A 189 0.79 -11.61 -1.25
N ILE A 190 1.36 -10.43 -1.50
CA ILE A 190 1.13 -9.68 -2.74
C ILE A 190 2.33 -9.77 -3.67
N MET A 191 3.49 -9.27 -3.25
CA MET A 191 4.66 -9.12 -4.13
C MET A 191 5.15 -10.44 -4.71
N ASN A 192 5.13 -11.52 -3.93
CA ASN A 192 5.54 -12.85 -4.38
C ASN A 192 4.47 -13.58 -5.22
N GLY A 193 3.38 -12.91 -5.58
CA GLY A 193 2.35 -13.46 -6.46
C GLY A 193 2.86 -13.61 -7.90
N ARG A 194 2.65 -14.79 -8.52
CA ARG A 194 3.15 -15.12 -9.87
C ARG A 194 2.72 -14.16 -10.98
N GLY A 195 1.63 -13.41 -10.78
CA GLY A 195 1.11 -12.46 -11.76
C GLY A 195 1.63 -11.03 -11.58
N VAL A 196 2.35 -10.73 -10.50
CA VAL A 196 2.85 -9.37 -10.23
C VAL A 196 4.01 -9.09 -11.17
N ASN A 197 3.91 -8.00 -11.92
CA ASN A 197 4.91 -7.59 -12.89
C ASN A 197 5.19 -6.09 -12.77
N ARG A 198 6.42 -5.68 -13.13
CA ARG A 198 6.76 -4.26 -13.29
C ARG A 198 5.96 -3.65 -14.44
N LEU A 199 5.33 -2.52 -14.17
CA LEU A 199 4.57 -1.71 -15.13
C LEU A 199 5.40 -0.58 -15.73
N ASP A 200 6.54 -0.28 -15.13
CA ASP A 200 7.53 0.69 -15.59
C ASP A 200 8.51 0.11 -16.63
N ASP A 201 8.37 -1.16 -17.00
CA ASP A 201 9.07 -1.79 -18.13
C ASP A 201 8.29 -1.61 -19.46
N VAL A 202 8.97 -1.14 -20.50
CA VAL A 202 8.42 -1.02 -21.86
C VAL A 202 8.01 -2.36 -22.45
N ASN A 203 8.68 -3.44 -22.07
CA ASN A 203 8.43 -4.81 -22.53
C ASN A 203 7.41 -5.56 -21.65
N ARG A 204 6.76 -4.87 -20.70
CA ARG A 204 5.80 -5.48 -19.78
C ARG A 204 4.69 -6.26 -20.51
N PRO A 205 4.17 -7.35 -19.91
CA PRO A 205 2.98 -8.02 -20.44
C PRO A 205 1.79 -7.07 -20.49
N LYS A 206 1.02 -7.10 -21.59
CA LYS A 206 -0.25 -6.35 -21.66
C LYS A 206 -1.38 -7.15 -21.02
N ALA A 207 -2.26 -6.48 -20.27
CA ALA A 207 -3.35 -7.12 -19.53
C ALA A 207 -4.25 -8.05 -20.39
N ARG A 208 -4.47 -7.74 -21.67
CA ARG A 208 -5.24 -8.60 -22.60
C ARG A 208 -4.58 -9.95 -22.93
N LYS A 209 -3.28 -10.12 -22.66
CA LYS A 209 -2.49 -11.30 -23.06
C LYS A 209 -2.06 -12.19 -21.89
N SER A 210 -2.22 -11.77 -20.64
CA SER A 210 -1.77 -12.53 -19.46
C SER A 210 -2.79 -13.58 -19.00
N ARG A 211 -2.46 -14.87 -19.11
CA ARG A 211 -3.28 -16.01 -18.62
C ARG A 211 -2.91 -16.49 -17.20
N THR A 212 -1.81 -16.03 -16.63
CA THR A 212 -1.34 -16.44 -15.29
C THR A 212 -1.52 -15.31 -14.31
N ILE A 213 -2.59 -15.38 -13.51
CA ILE A 213 -2.95 -14.34 -12.54
C ILE A 213 -3.41 -15.04 -11.26
N PHE A 214 -2.51 -15.22 -10.31
CA PHE A 214 -2.91 -15.49 -8.93
C PHE A 214 -1.95 -14.77 -7.99
N VAL A 215 -2.42 -13.64 -7.48
CA VAL A 215 -1.96 -13.11 -6.20
C VAL A 215 -2.86 -13.77 -5.16
N CYS A 216 -2.30 -14.74 -4.44
CA CYS A 216 -2.94 -15.53 -3.37
C CYS A 216 -3.99 -16.57 -3.83
N SER A 217 -3.60 -17.85 -3.76
CA SER A 217 -4.58 -18.93 -3.54
C SER A 217 -5.07 -18.81 -2.10
N ALA A 218 -6.39 -18.81 -1.87
CA ALA A 218 -6.99 -18.76 -0.53
C ALA A 218 -6.56 -19.92 0.41
N ARG A 219 -5.72 -20.87 -0.05
CA ARG A 219 -5.28 -22.04 0.72
C ARG A 219 -4.01 -21.84 1.55
N SER A 220 -3.28 -20.73 1.44
CA SER A 220 -2.04 -20.51 2.21
C SER A 220 -2.18 -19.52 3.36
N CYS A 221 -3.36 -18.93 3.58
CA CYS A 221 -3.66 -18.09 4.75
C CYS A 221 -3.93 -18.93 6.00
N VAL A 222 -2.97 -19.75 6.40
CA VAL A 222 -2.80 -20.18 7.79
C VAL A 222 -1.38 -19.78 8.15
N MET A 223 -1.22 -18.59 8.72
CA MET A 223 0.03 -18.26 9.42
C MET A 223 0.21 -19.34 10.49
N PRO A 224 1.31 -20.13 10.49
CA PRO A 224 1.66 -20.86 11.70
C PRO A 224 1.94 -19.81 12.75
N LEU A 225 1.23 -19.91 13.86
CA LEU A 225 1.35 -19.05 15.03
C LEU A 225 2.72 -19.30 15.68
N ILE A 226 3.81 -18.82 15.06
CA ILE A 226 5.15 -18.87 15.66
C ILE A 226 5.29 -17.62 16.52
N ILE A 227 4.61 -17.64 17.68
CA ILE A 227 5.05 -16.84 18.83
C ILE A 227 6.15 -17.69 19.47
N SER A 228 7.40 -17.28 19.26
CA SER A 228 8.56 -17.80 19.97
C SER A 228 8.26 -17.84 21.47
N ARG A 229 8.32 -19.05 22.04
CA ARG A 229 8.34 -19.26 23.50
C ARG A 229 9.59 -18.58 24.05
N ALA A 230 9.45 -17.39 24.62
CA ALA A 230 10.44 -16.89 25.56
C ALA A 230 10.46 -17.84 26.77
N MET A 231 11.65 -18.35 27.09
CA MET A 231 11.91 -19.25 28.22
C MET A 231 11.45 -18.61 29.55
N PRO A 232 10.94 -19.39 30.51
CA PRO A 232 10.72 -18.89 31.85
C PRO A 232 12.07 -18.78 32.58
N THR A 233 12.52 -17.55 32.82
CA THR A 233 13.49 -17.27 33.88
C THR A 233 12.84 -17.60 35.22
N THR A 234 13.29 -18.69 35.83
CA THR A 234 13.05 -19.00 37.23
C THR A 234 13.69 -17.91 38.08
N ILE A 235 12.86 -17.13 38.77
CA ILE A 235 13.29 -16.33 39.92
C ILE A 235 12.59 -16.93 41.13
N SER A 236 13.35 -17.68 41.92
CA SER A 236 13.04 -18.04 43.30
C SER A 236 13.54 -16.92 44.21
N PHE A 237 12.70 -16.43 45.11
CA PHE A 237 13.15 -15.64 46.26
C PHE A 237 12.90 -16.44 47.55
N PRO A 238 13.76 -16.28 48.58
CA PRO A 238 13.54 -16.82 49.92
C PRO A 238 12.36 -16.15 50.64
#